data_AF-A0A2K6L066-F1
#
_entry.id   AF-A0A2K6L066-F1
#
_cell.length_a   1.000
_cell.length_b   1.000
_cell.length_c   1.000
_cell.angle_alpha   90.00
_cell.angle_beta   90.00
_cell.angle_gamma   90.00
#
_symmetry.space_group_name_H-M   'P 1'
#
loop_
_entity.id
_entity.type
_entity.pdbx_description
1 polymer ?
#
loop_
_entity_poly.entity_id
_entity_poly.type
_entity_poly.pdbx_seq_one_letter_code
_entity_poly.pdbx_strand_id
1 'polypeptide(L)'
;MPHIKTYMRPSPDFSKIAWFLVTSANLSKAAWGALEKNGTQLMIRSYELGVLFLPSAFGLDNFKVKQKFFAGSQEPMATFPVPYDLPPELYGSKDRPWIWNIPYVKAPDTHGNMWVPS
;
A
#
# COMPACT_ATOMS: atom_id res chain seq x y z
N MET A 1 0.86 4.70 12.22
CA MET A 1 0.27 3.58 11.48
C MET A 1 -0.18 4.07 10.10
N PRO A 2 0.03 3.30 9.02
CA PRO A 2 -0.28 3.75 7.67
C PRO A 2 -1.80 3.92 7.48
N HIS A 3 -2.23 5.13 7.10
CA HIS A 3 -3.58 5.40 6.60
C HIS A 3 -3.60 5.59 5.06
N ILE A 4 -2.42 5.66 4.43
CA ILE A 4 -2.23 5.66 2.98
C ILE A 4 -2.53 4.26 2.39
N LYS A 5 -3.07 4.20 1.17
CA LYS A 5 -3.26 2.95 0.43
C LYS A 5 -2.51 3.05 -0.88
N THR A 6 -1.63 2.09 -1.12
CA THR A 6 -0.77 2.06 -2.31
C THR A 6 -0.77 0.69 -2.93
N TYR A 7 -0.78 0.63 -4.25
CA TYR A 7 -0.64 -0.59 -5.04
C TYR A 7 0.47 -0.35 -6.06
N MET A 8 1.33 -1.32 -6.30
CA MET A 8 2.41 -1.19 -7.28
C MET A 8 2.85 -2.56 -7.79
N ARG A 9 3.65 -2.55 -8.86
CA ARG A 9 4.24 -3.76 -9.44
C ARG A 9 5.78 -3.66 -9.47
N PRO A 10 6.48 -4.15 -8.43
CA PRO A 10 7.93 -4.15 -8.40
C PRO A 10 8.56 -5.21 -9.33
N SER A 11 9.81 -4.98 -9.72
CA SER A 11 10.69 -6.00 -10.31
C SER A 11 11.05 -7.07 -9.25
N PRO A 12 11.56 -8.25 -9.67
CA PRO A 12 11.90 -9.33 -8.72
C PRO A 12 12.90 -8.95 -7.63
N ASP A 13 13.79 -8.00 -7.92
CA ASP A 13 14.81 -7.44 -7.01
C ASP A 13 14.36 -6.14 -6.33
N PHE A 14 13.12 -5.70 -6.54
CA PHE A 14 12.53 -4.46 -6.02
C PHE A 14 13.25 -3.16 -6.39
N SER A 15 14.20 -3.19 -7.35
CA SER A 15 14.93 -1.99 -7.78
C SER A 15 14.14 -1.09 -8.72
N LYS A 16 13.07 -1.61 -9.34
CA LYS A 16 12.20 -0.91 -10.30
C LYS A 16 10.74 -1.18 -10.00
N ILE A 17 9.85 -0.29 -10.45
CA ILE A 17 8.41 -0.51 -10.48
C ILE A 17 7.85 -0.23 -11.88
N ALA A 18 6.91 -1.06 -12.32
CA ALA A 18 6.24 -0.90 -13.61
C ALA A 18 5.09 0.12 -13.57
N TRP A 19 4.54 0.39 -12.39
CA TRP A 19 3.51 1.39 -12.12
C TRP A 19 3.33 1.59 -10.61
N PHE A 20 2.74 2.71 -10.22
CA PHE A 20 2.38 3.01 -8.84
C PHE A 20 1.00 3.65 -8.78
N LEU A 21 0.17 3.20 -7.84
CA LEU A 21 -1.16 3.75 -7.56
C LEU A 21 -1.21 4.19 -6.10
N VAL A 22 -1.61 5.44 -5.86
CA VAL A 22 -2.04 5.92 -4.55
C VAL A 22 -3.54 6.21 -4.62
N THR A 23 -4.31 5.73 -3.64
CA THR A 23 -5.78 5.73 -3.70
C THR A 23 -6.41 5.79 -2.31
N SER A 24 -7.71 6.07 -2.24
CA SER A 24 -8.53 5.88 -1.04
C SER A 24 -8.92 4.40 -0.82
N ALA A 25 -8.90 3.58 -1.88
CA ALA A 25 -9.39 2.21 -1.88
C ALA A 25 -8.56 1.27 -0.99
N ASN A 26 -9.16 0.81 0.13
CA ASN A 26 -8.66 -0.33 0.91
C ASN A 26 -8.83 -1.66 0.15
N LEU A 27 -8.21 -2.73 0.66
CA LEU A 27 -8.40 -4.09 0.13
C LEU A 27 -9.80 -4.62 0.50
N SER A 28 -10.82 -4.21 -0.26
CA SER A 28 -12.20 -4.64 -0.07
C SER A 28 -12.95 -4.75 -1.40
N LYS A 29 -13.94 -5.65 -1.44
CA LYS A 29 -14.87 -5.77 -2.58
C LYS A 29 -15.72 -4.52 -2.77
N ALA A 30 -16.05 -3.80 -1.69
CA ALA A 30 -16.83 -2.58 -1.76
C ALA A 30 -16.10 -1.49 -2.57
N ALA A 31 -14.78 -1.38 -2.37
CA ALA A 31 -13.91 -0.42 -3.04
C ALA A 31 -13.52 -0.84 -4.47
N TRP A 32 -13.12 -2.10 -4.68
CA TRP A 32 -12.60 -2.58 -5.96
C TRP A 32 -13.63 -3.21 -6.90
N GLY A 33 -14.79 -3.53 -6.35
CA GLY A 33 -15.84 -4.27 -7.03
C GLY A 33 -15.68 -5.79 -6.93
N ALA A 34 -16.79 -6.48 -7.20
CA ALA A 34 -16.82 -7.93 -7.34
C ALA A 34 -17.69 -8.32 -8.54
N LEU A 35 -17.29 -9.36 -9.26
CA LEU A 35 -18.07 -9.90 -10.37
C LEU A 35 -19.33 -10.61 -9.85
N GLU A 36 -20.45 -10.31 -10.49
CA GLU A 36 -21.78 -10.87 -10.23
C GLU A 36 -22.43 -11.31 -11.57
N LYS A 37 -23.61 -11.93 -11.50
CA LYS A 37 -24.39 -12.35 -12.68
C LYS A 37 -23.55 -13.12 -13.71
N ASN A 38 -22.88 -14.19 -13.25
CA ASN A 38 -21.97 -15.01 -14.07
C ASN A 38 -20.89 -14.19 -14.81
N GLY A 39 -20.36 -13.15 -14.16
CA GLY A 39 -19.25 -12.35 -14.71
C GLY A 39 -19.68 -11.21 -15.64
N THR A 40 -20.97 -10.98 -15.81
CA THR A 40 -21.49 -9.92 -16.70
C THR A 40 -21.68 -8.57 -15.99
N GLN A 41 -21.58 -8.54 -14.67
CA GLN A 41 -21.73 -7.33 -13.86
C GLN A 41 -20.54 -7.17 -12.91
N LEU A 42 -19.94 -5.98 -12.86
CA LEU A 42 -19.00 -5.59 -11.81
C LEU A 42 -19.72 -4.66 -10.82
N MET A 43 -19.92 -5.11 -9.59
CA MET A 43 -20.66 -4.36 -8.57
C MET A 43 -19.71 -3.68 -7.59
N ILE A 44 -19.79 -2.36 -7.47
CA ILE A 44 -19.01 -1.48 -6.59
C ILE A 44 -19.95 -0.82 -5.58
N ARG A 45 -19.54 -0.72 -4.31
CA ARG A 45 -20.39 -0.20 -3.21
C ARG A 45 -19.92 1.14 -2.64
N SER A 46 -18.72 1.59 -2.98
CA SER A 46 -18.07 2.76 -2.37
C SER A 46 -17.53 3.70 -3.44
N TYR A 47 -17.53 5.00 -3.14
CA TYR A 47 -16.82 6.00 -3.93
C TYR A 47 -15.35 5.99 -3.53
N GLU A 48 -14.48 5.74 -4.49
CA GLU A 48 -13.03 5.70 -4.29
C GLU A 48 -12.35 6.46 -5.42
N LEU A 49 -11.21 7.08 -5.14
CA LEU A 49 -10.42 7.79 -6.14
C LEU A 49 -8.93 7.62 -5.86
N GLY A 50 -8.15 7.53 -6.94
CA GLY A 50 -6.69 7.48 -6.87
C GLY A 50 -6.05 8.01 -8.14
N VAL A 51 -4.74 8.18 -8.08
CA VAL A 51 -3.92 8.59 -9.23
C VAL A 51 -2.91 7.49 -9.56
N LEU A 52 -2.87 7.10 -10.83
CA LEU A 52 -1.97 6.08 -11.36
C LEU A 52 -0.79 6.74 -12.06
N PHE A 53 0.41 6.38 -11.62
CA PHE A 53 1.67 6.77 -12.25
C PHE A 53 2.11 5.63 -13.19
N LEU A 54 2.05 5.91 -14.49
CA LEU A 54 2.52 5.00 -15.55
C LEU A 54 3.83 5.54 -16.14
N PRO A 55 4.90 4.74 -16.26
CA PRO A 55 6.17 5.17 -16.86
C PRO A 55 6.01 5.82 -18.24
N SER A 56 5.09 5.32 -19.08
CA SER A 56 4.83 5.84 -20.43
C SER A 56 4.37 7.30 -20.45
N ALA A 57 3.65 7.76 -19.41
CA ALA A 57 3.23 9.16 -19.28
C ALA A 57 4.43 10.11 -19.04
N PHE A 58 5.60 9.57 -18.73
CA PHE A 58 6.85 10.28 -18.49
C PHE A 58 7.94 9.94 -19.53
N GLY A 59 7.61 9.20 -20.60
CA GLY A 59 8.57 8.75 -21.60
C GLY A 59 9.58 7.70 -21.07
N LEU A 60 9.16 6.89 -20.10
CA LEU A 60 9.96 5.84 -19.46
C LEU A 60 9.34 4.46 -19.67
N ASP A 61 10.15 3.40 -19.58
CA ASP A 61 9.67 2.00 -19.57
C ASP A 61 9.34 1.51 -18.15
N ASN A 62 10.00 2.07 -17.13
CA ASN A 62 9.85 1.74 -15.72
C ASN A 62 10.35 2.92 -14.87
N PHE A 63 9.97 2.95 -13.59
CA PHE A 63 10.58 3.84 -12.62
C PHE A 63 11.62 3.09 -11.79
N LYS A 64 12.77 3.72 -11.52
CA LYS A 64 13.73 3.22 -10.52
C LYS A 64 13.19 3.54 -9.12
N VAL A 65 13.31 2.64 -8.16
CA VAL A 65 12.91 2.92 -6.77
C VAL A 65 13.95 3.84 -6.12
N LYS A 66 13.49 4.95 -5.54
CA LYS A 66 14.36 5.88 -4.81
C LYS A 66 14.86 5.21 -3.52
N GLN A 67 16.18 5.14 -3.34
CA GLN A 67 16.80 4.44 -2.20
C GLN A 67 16.54 5.13 -0.85
N LYS A 68 16.43 6.46 -0.86
CA LYS A 68 16.09 7.25 0.34
C LYS A 68 15.00 8.24 -0.03
N PHE A 69 13.83 8.13 0.60
CA PHE A 69 12.67 8.96 0.28
C PHE A 69 13.00 10.46 0.30
N PHE A 70 13.71 10.93 1.34
CA PHE A 70 14.06 12.34 1.54
C PHE A 70 15.44 12.76 0.98
N ALA A 71 16.16 11.90 0.25
CA ALA A 71 17.41 12.32 -0.37
C ALA A 71 17.18 13.40 -1.46
N GLY A 72 18.13 14.35 -1.55
CA GLY A 72 18.00 15.60 -2.31
C GLY A 72 17.88 15.50 -3.83
N SER A 73 17.75 16.67 -4.45
CA SER A 73 17.32 16.97 -5.82
C SER A 73 18.27 16.59 -6.98
N GLN A 74 19.35 15.85 -6.73
CA GLN A 74 20.25 15.38 -7.80
C GLN A 74 19.89 13.97 -8.32
N GLU A 75 18.84 13.36 -7.78
CA GLU A 75 18.37 12.07 -8.28
C GLU A 75 17.76 12.22 -9.69
N PRO A 76 18.04 11.29 -10.63
CA PRO A 76 17.45 11.32 -11.96
C PRO A 76 15.93 11.41 -11.89
N MET A 77 15.32 12.21 -12.79
CA MET A 77 13.86 12.37 -12.91
C MET A 77 13.08 11.05 -13.10
N ALA A 78 13.78 9.93 -13.38
CA ALA A 78 13.23 8.60 -13.54
C ALA A 78 13.11 7.77 -12.23
N THR A 79 13.33 8.39 -11.06
CA THR A 79 13.17 7.72 -9.75
C THR A 79 11.80 7.98 -9.12
N PHE A 80 11.16 6.94 -8.59
CA PHE A 80 9.87 7.04 -7.90
C PHE A 80 10.04 6.92 -6.38
N PRO A 81 9.48 7.86 -5.58
CA PRO A 81 9.63 7.89 -4.13
C PRO A 81 8.63 6.93 -3.44
N VAL A 82 8.97 5.63 -3.37
CA VAL A 82 8.17 4.66 -2.60
C VAL A 82 8.30 4.97 -1.09
N PRO A 83 7.19 5.12 -0.34
CA PRO A 83 7.23 5.66 1.04
C PRO A 83 7.46 4.62 2.15
N TYR A 84 7.82 3.39 1.80
CA TYR A 84 8.08 2.29 2.72
C TYR A 84 9.15 1.36 2.15
N ASP A 85 9.73 0.52 3.00
CA ASP A 85 10.85 -0.34 2.65
C ASP A 85 10.44 -1.49 1.71
N LEU A 86 11.40 -1.92 0.89
CA LEU A 86 11.29 -3.07 0.00
C LEU A 86 12.54 -3.97 0.13
N PRO A 87 12.41 -5.31 0.10
CA PRO A 87 11.17 -6.08 -0.04
C PRO A 87 10.28 -5.99 1.22
N PRO A 88 8.94 -6.18 1.10
CA PRO A 88 8.08 -6.32 2.27
C PRO A 88 8.53 -7.51 3.13
N GLU A 89 8.58 -7.32 4.44
CA GLU A 89 8.91 -8.37 5.39
C GLU A 89 7.66 -9.21 5.74
N LEU A 90 7.79 -10.53 5.67
CA LEU A 90 6.73 -11.44 6.08
C LEU A 90 6.58 -11.42 7.60
N TYR A 91 5.34 -11.51 8.08
CA TYR A 91 5.05 -11.67 9.51
C TYR A 91 5.77 -12.88 10.09
N GLY A 92 6.32 -12.72 11.29
CA GLY A 92 6.84 -13.82 12.08
C GLY A 92 5.72 -14.74 12.58
N SER A 93 6.09 -15.92 13.08
CA SER A 93 5.13 -16.94 13.54
C SER A 93 4.20 -16.48 14.67
N LYS A 94 4.63 -15.48 15.44
CA LYS A 94 3.87 -14.92 16.58
C LYS A 94 3.14 -13.62 16.24
N ASP A 95 3.43 -13.01 15.10
CA ASP A 95 2.79 -11.77 14.69
C ASP A 95 1.34 -12.00 14.30
N ARG A 96 0.51 -10.98 14.48
CA ARG A 96 -0.92 -11.00 14.20
C ARG A 96 -1.31 -9.68 13.54
N PRO A 97 -2.28 -9.68 12.61
CA PRO A 97 -2.84 -8.44 12.11
C PRO A 97 -3.50 -7.67 13.26
N TRP A 98 -3.44 -6.35 13.21
CA TRP A 98 -4.19 -5.50 14.14
C TRP A 98 -5.70 -5.67 13.90
N ILE A 99 -6.40 -6.17 14.93
CA ILE A 99 -7.86 -6.25 14.99
C ILE A 99 -8.33 -5.24 16.04
N TRP A 100 -9.04 -4.20 15.62
CA TRP A 100 -9.32 -3.03 16.45
C TRP A 100 -10.34 -3.28 17.56
N ASN A 101 -11.18 -4.30 17.48
CA ASN A 101 -12.30 -4.54 18.40
C ASN A 101 -12.09 -5.73 19.35
N ILE A 102 -10.84 -6.17 19.56
CA ILE A 102 -10.49 -7.18 20.58
C ILE A 102 -9.53 -6.58 21.60
N PRO A 103 -9.50 -7.09 22.85
CA PRO A 103 -8.60 -6.56 23.86
C PRO A 103 -7.14 -7.02 23.65
N TYR A 104 -6.18 -6.10 23.88
CA TYR A 104 -4.75 -6.39 24.01
C TYR A 104 -4.28 -5.97 25.39
N VAL A 105 -4.17 -6.95 26.30
CA VAL A 105 -3.93 -6.73 27.74
C VAL A 105 -2.64 -7.35 28.28
N LYS A 106 -1.83 -7.97 27.40
CA LYS A 106 -0.61 -8.68 27.81
C LYS A 106 0.64 -7.80 27.86
N ALA A 107 0.65 -6.71 27.09
CA ALA A 107 1.77 -5.78 27.00
C ALA A 107 1.23 -4.36 26.78
N PRO A 108 1.75 -3.35 27.50
CA PRO A 108 1.34 -1.96 27.31
C PRO A 108 1.86 -1.40 25.98
N ASP A 109 1.15 -0.40 25.46
CA ASP A 109 1.58 0.40 24.32
C ASP A 109 2.71 1.38 24.70
N THR A 110 3.12 2.21 23.74
CA THR A 110 4.20 3.20 23.94
C THR A 110 3.88 4.29 24.97
N HIS A 111 2.62 4.41 25.40
CA HIS A 111 2.17 5.35 26.42
C HIS A 111 1.81 4.66 27.75
N GLY A 112 2.09 3.36 27.89
CA GLY A 112 1.80 2.60 29.10
C GLY A 112 0.35 2.08 29.19
N ASN A 113 -0.45 2.19 28.13
CA ASN A 113 -1.87 1.81 28.15
C ASN A 113 -2.10 0.41 27.56
N MET A 114 -3.18 -0.24 28.00
CA MET A 114 -3.72 -1.43 27.34
C MET A 114 -4.84 -1.02 26.37
N TRP A 115 -5.13 -1.87 25.37
CA TRP A 115 -6.27 -1.64 24.48
C TRP A 115 -7.46 -2.50 24.92
N VAL A 116 -8.54 -1.84 25.37
CA VAL A 116 -9.78 -2.49 25.82
C VAL A 116 -10.96 -1.76 25.15
N PRO A 117 -11.39 -2.19 23.94
CA PRO A 117 -12.52 -1.58 23.25
C PRO A 117 -13.82 -1.91 23.99
N SER A 118 -14.82 -1.03 23.85
CA SER A 118 -16.17 -1.20 24.40
C SER A 118 -16.91 -2.42 23.86
#